data_AF-A0A350IB90-F1
#
_entry.id   AF-A0A350IB90-F1
#
_cell.length_a   1.000
_cell.length_b   1.000
_cell.length_c   1.000
_cell.angle_alpha   90.00
_cell.angle_beta   90.00
_cell.angle_gamma   90.00
#
_symmetry.space_group_name_H-M   'P 1'
#
loop_
_entity.id
_entity.type
_entity.pdbx_description
1 polymer ?
#
loop_
_entity_poly.entity_id
_entity_poly.type
_entity_poly.pdbx_seq_one_letter_code
_entity_poly.pdbx_strand_id
1 'polypeptide(L)'
;MNQYKKLVFLFAFIIVSLAAKASYILIPMDAESQRNHLKAYGVTFWVLENEVETYWLLNYRGGSFVFQHSTRAEAELKVRGVDYEVIPNAKFLAIRESIADPEKNQEAI
;
A
#
# COMPACT_ATOMS: atom_id res chain seq x y z
N MET A 1 39.92 19.39 12.26
CA MET A 1 39.09 18.37 12.97
C MET A 1 37.58 18.58 12.80
N ASN A 2 37.05 19.81 12.78
CA ASN A 2 35.60 20.06 12.64
C ASN A 2 35.01 19.75 11.25
N GLN A 3 35.77 19.92 10.15
CA GLN A 3 35.25 19.71 8.79
C GLN A 3 34.97 18.21 8.50
N TYR A 4 35.87 17.32 8.92
CA TYR A 4 35.67 15.86 8.77
C TYR A 4 34.46 15.34 9.56
N LYS A 5 34.20 15.90 10.76
CA LYS A 5 33.00 15.58 11.54
C LYS A 5 31.71 15.98 10.82
N LYS A 6 31.68 17.15 10.15
CA LYS A 6 30.54 17.59 9.33
C LYS A 6 30.29 16.67 8.14
N LEU A 7 31.35 16.24 7.45
CA LEU A 7 31.26 15.28 6.34
C LEU A 7 30.72 13.92 6.80
N VAL A 8 31.19 13.41 7.94
CA VAL A 8 30.67 12.15 8.52
C VAL A 8 29.18 12.29 8.89
N PHE A 9 28.78 13.41 9.50
CA PHE A 9 27.37 13.66 9.81
C PHE A 9 26.49 13.77 8.56
N LEU A 10 26.96 14.44 7.51
CA LEU A 10 26.23 14.54 6.24
C LEU A 10 26.07 13.17 5.58
N PHE A 11 27.15 12.36 5.58
CA PHE A 11 27.12 11.01 5.03
C PHE A 11 26.17 10.10 5.82
N ALA A 12 26.19 10.17 7.15
CA ALA A 12 25.26 9.44 8.00
C ALA A 12 23.81 9.88 7.75
N PHE A 13 23.55 11.18 7.58
CA PHE A 13 22.22 11.70 7.26
C PHE A 13 21.70 11.19 5.90
N ILE A 14 22.56 11.15 4.88
CA ILE A 14 22.23 10.59 3.57
C ILE A 14 21.87 9.10 3.69
N ILE A 15 22.67 8.31 4.43
CA ILE A 15 22.40 6.88 4.64
C ILE A 15 21.04 6.68 5.33
N VAL A 16 20.71 7.48 6.34
CA VAL A 16 19.43 7.39 7.04
C VAL A 16 18.26 7.81 6.15
N SER A 17 18.43 8.82 5.30
CA SER A 17 17.37 9.26 4.36
C SER A 17 17.00 8.20 3.32
N LEU A 18 17.95 7.33 2.95
CA LEU A 18 17.70 6.17 2.06
C LEU A 18 16.85 5.08 2.71
N ALA A 19 16.64 5.13 4.03
CA ALA A 19 15.76 4.21 4.74
C ALA A 19 14.27 4.65 4.71
N ALA A 20 13.91 5.72 3.99
CA ALA A 20 12.52 6.09 3.77
C ALA A 20 11.75 4.93 3.12
N LYS A 21 10.81 4.34 3.86
CA LYS A 21 10.03 3.19 3.39
C LYS A 21 8.77 3.68 2.69
N ALA A 22 8.60 3.27 1.44
CA ALA A 22 7.31 3.34 0.77
C ALA A 22 6.26 2.54 1.56
N SER A 23 5.03 3.05 1.57
CA SER A 23 3.87 2.37 2.13
C SER A 23 2.82 2.17 1.05
N TYR A 24 1.90 1.26 1.33
CA TYR A 24 0.79 0.91 0.45
C TYR A 24 -0.52 1.18 1.16
N ILE A 25 -1.56 1.43 0.40
CA ILE A 25 -2.93 1.39 0.88
C ILE A 25 -3.51 0.04 0.51
N LEU A 26 -4.02 -0.69 1.50
CA LEU A 26 -4.82 -1.90 1.34
C LEU A 26 -6.28 -1.54 1.58
N ILE A 27 -7.13 -1.77 0.59
CA ILE A 27 -8.58 -1.69 0.73
C ILE A 27 -9.10 -3.11 0.95
N PRO A 28 -9.49 -3.48 2.19
CA PRO A 28 -10.10 -4.77 2.43
C PRO A 28 -11.48 -4.82 1.77
N MET A 29 -11.87 -6.01 1.34
CA MET A 29 -13.15 -6.27 0.67
C MET A 29 -13.95 -7.40 1.35
N ASP A 30 -13.49 -7.87 2.51
CA ASP A 30 -14.23 -8.78 3.35
C ASP A 30 -15.40 -8.07 4.07
N ALA A 31 -16.47 -8.82 4.34
CA ALA A 31 -17.73 -8.28 4.85
C ALA A 31 -17.61 -7.63 6.24
N GLU A 32 -16.60 -8.02 7.02
CA GLU A 32 -16.38 -7.50 8.37
C GLU A 32 -15.63 -6.17 8.36
N SER A 33 -14.71 -5.98 7.41
CA SER A 33 -13.81 -4.82 7.37
C SER A 33 -14.31 -3.67 6.49
N GLN A 34 -15.10 -3.94 5.45
CA GLN A 34 -15.47 -2.94 4.45
C GLN A 34 -16.93 -2.54 4.52
N ARG A 35 -17.21 -1.29 4.88
CA ARG A 35 -18.59 -0.78 4.96
C ARG A 35 -19.15 -0.35 3.61
N ASN A 36 -18.30 0.02 2.65
CA ASN A 36 -18.73 0.62 1.38
C ASN A 36 -18.06 -0.04 0.15
N HIS A 37 -18.31 -1.32 -0.09
CA HIS A 37 -17.73 -2.10 -1.20
C HIS A 37 -17.89 -1.45 -2.59
N LEU A 38 -19.09 -0.99 -2.95
CA LEU A 38 -19.30 -0.34 -4.26
C LEU A 38 -18.48 0.93 -4.42
N LYS A 39 -18.32 1.72 -3.35
CA LYS A 39 -17.48 2.90 -3.37
C LYS A 39 -15.99 2.53 -3.39
N ALA A 40 -15.60 1.44 -2.74
CA ALA A 40 -14.25 0.91 -2.80
C ALA A 40 -13.84 0.58 -4.24
N TYR A 41 -14.68 -0.15 -4.99
CA TYR A 41 -14.48 -0.36 -6.42
C TYR A 41 -14.37 0.96 -7.20
N GLY A 42 -15.26 1.92 -6.91
CA GLY A 42 -15.21 3.24 -7.55
C GLY A 42 -13.92 4.01 -7.29
N VAL A 43 -13.36 3.94 -6.07
CA VAL A 43 -12.05 4.53 -5.76
C VAL A 43 -10.93 3.78 -6.46
N THR A 44 -10.93 2.44 -6.42
CA THR A 44 -9.93 1.63 -7.14
C THR A 44 -9.92 1.95 -8.63
N PHE A 45 -11.09 2.08 -9.26
CA PHE A 45 -11.20 2.49 -10.66
C PHE A 45 -10.63 3.90 -10.88
N TRP A 46 -10.98 4.85 -10.02
CA TRP A 46 -10.43 6.21 -10.09
C TRP A 46 -8.91 6.23 -9.91
N VAL A 47 -8.33 5.38 -9.06
CA VAL A 47 -6.88 5.22 -8.90
C VAL A 47 -6.24 4.74 -10.20
N LEU A 48 -6.83 3.74 -10.86
CA LEU A 48 -6.39 3.25 -12.17
C LEU A 48 -6.49 4.34 -13.26
N GLU A 49 -7.55 5.15 -13.27
CA GLU A 49 -7.68 6.29 -14.20
C GLU A 49 -6.60 7.36 -14.00
N ASN A 50 -6.02 7.45 -12.79
CA ASN A 50 -4.90 8.35 -12.50
C ASN A 50 -3.53 7.67 -12.70
N GLU A 51 -3.49 6.58 -13.49
CA GLU A 51 -2.27 5.85 -13.88
C GLU A 51 -1.47 5.26 -12.70
N VAL A 52 -2.15 5.01 -11.57
CA VAL A 52 -1.52 4.37 -10.41
C VAL A 52 -1.71 2.86 -10.50
N GLU A 53 -0.59 2.14 -10.56
CA GLU A 53 -0.58 0.68 -10.51
C GLU A 53 -1.30 0.18 -9.26
N THR A 54 -2.27 -0.71 -9.47
CA THR A 54 -3.11 -1.27 -8.42
C THR A 54 -3.20 -2.77 -8.59
N TYR A 55 -2.88 -3.49 -7.51
CA TYR A 55 -3.00 -4.93 -7.43
C TYR A 55 -4.41 -5.33 -7.01
N TRP A 56 -4.96 -6.33 -7.69
CA TRP A 56 -6.14 -7.04 -7.23
C TRP A 56 -5.72 -8.38 -6.60
N LEU A 57 -5.98 -8.52 -5.30
CA LEU A 57 -5.62 -9.70 -4.53
C LEU A 57 -6.81 -10.66 -4.49
N LEU A 58 -6.95 -11.49 -5.53
CA LEU A 58 -8.04 -12.46 -5.68
C LEU A 58 -8.07 -13.43 -4.50
N ASN A 59 -9.26 -13.64 -3.93
CA ASN A 59 -9.51 -14.50 -2.77
C ASN A 59 -8.68 -14.18 -1.51
N TYR A 60 -7.98 -13.05 -1.47
CA TYR A 60 -7.37 -12.51 -0.25
C TYR A 60 -8.29 -11.44 0.33
N ARG A 61 -8.80 -11.66 1.54
CA ARG A 61 -9.69 -10.74 2.27
C ARG A 61 -10.81 -10.18 1.37
N GLY A 62 -11.59 -11.08 0.77
CA GLY A 62 -12.72 -10.74 -0.09
C GLY A 62 -12.37 -10.17 -1.47
N GLY A 63 -11.12 -10.31 -1.94
CA GLY A 63 -10.70 -9.71 -3.21
C GLY A 63 -10.17 -8.30 -3.04
N SER A 64 -9.28 -8.10 -2.07
CA SER A 64 -8.76 -6.78 -1.68
C SER A 64 -8.00 -6.07 -2.80
N PHE A 65 -7.89 -4.74 -2.69
CA PHE A 65 -7.08 -3.92 -3.59
C PHE A 65 -5.88 -3.33 -2.86
N VAL A 66 -4.74 -3.25 -3.54
CA VAL A 66 -3.53 -2.62 -2.99
C VAL A 66 -2.87 -1.70 -4.01
N PHE A 67 -2.52 -0.49 -3.60
CA PHE A 67 -1.75 0.44 -4.44
C PHE A 67 -0.80 1.29 -3.59
N GLN A 68 0.18 1.93 -4.23
CA GLN A 68 1.13 2.77 -3.49
C GLN A 68 0.41 3.90 -2.77
N HIS A 69 0.81 4.14 -1.52
CA HIS A 69 0.23 5.21 -0.73
C HIS A 69 0.50 6.58 -1.38
N SER A 70 -0.55 7.38 -1.47
CA SER A 70 -0.44 8.80 -1.77
C SER A 70 -1.45 9.58 -0.92
N THR A 71 -1.09 10.80 -0.55
CA THR A 71 -1.97 11.69 0.22
C THR A 71 -3.28 11.97 -0.53
N ARG A 72 -3.22 12.03 -1.87
CA ARG A 72 -4.39 12.26 -2.73
C ARG A 72 -5.37 11.09 -2.69
N ALA A 73 -4.88 9.86 -2.86
CA ALA A 73 -5.75 8.68 -2.82
C ALA A 73 -6.30 8.43 -1.41
N GLU A 74 -5.49 8.65 -0.37
CA GLU A 74 -5.96 8.55 1.02
C GLU A 74 -7.09 9.55 1.33
N ALA A 75 -6.96 10.79 0.84
CA ALA A 75 -8.01 11.80 0.99
C ALA A 75 -9.31 11.38 0.29
N GLU A 76 -9.21 10.82 -0.93
CA GLU A 76 -10.38 10.34 -1.68
C GLU A 76 -11.12 9.22 -0.93
N LEU A 77 -10.38 8.27 -0.36
CA LEU A 77 -10.94 7.19 0.46
C LEU A 77 -11.69 7.73 1.68
N LYS A 78 -11.09 8.69 2.39
CA LYS A 78 -11.71 9.36 3.55
C LYS A 78 -13.00 10.08 3.16
N VAL A 79 -12.95 10.88 2.09
CA VAL A 79 -14.11 11.67 1.62
C VAL A 79 -15.27 10.76 1.20
N ARG A 80 -14.96 9.61 0.57
CA ARG A 80 -15.99 8.65 0.14
C ARG A 80 -16.44 7.66 1.23
N GLY A 81 -15.75 7.64 2.38
CA GLY A 81 -16.03 6.75 3.49
C GLY A 81 -15.70 5.28 3.21
N VAL A 82 -14.64 5.04 2.43
CA VAL A 82 -14.13 3.69 2.14
C VAL A 82 -13.14 3.30 3.24
N ASP A 83 -13.28 2.10 3.79
CA ASP A 83 -12.35 1.58 4.79
C ASP A 83 -11.04 1.14 4.13
N TYR A 84 -9.89 1.46 4.75
CA TYR A 84 -8.57 1.13 4.22
C TYR A 84 -7.53 1.02 5.35
N GLU A 85 -6.40 0.38 5.05
CA GLU A 85 -5.23 0.26 5.91
C GLU A 85 -4.01 0.83 5.21
N VAL A 86 -3.21 1.65 5.90
CA VAL A 86 -1.85 1.99 5.43
C VAL A 86 -0.89 0.93 5.94
N ILE A 87 -0.26 0.19 5.04
CA ILE A 87 0.63 -0.92 5.36
C ILE A 87 2.06 -0.64 4.88
N PRO A 88 3.09 -1.01 5.64
CA PRO A 88 4.47 -0.87 5.20
C PRO A 88 4.79 -1.86 4.07
N ASN A 89 5.78 -1.54 3.22
CA ASN A 89 6.24 -2.43 2.14
C ASN A 89 6.49 -3.88 2.63
N ALA A 90 7.12 -4.06 3.79
CA ALA A 90 7.39 -5.40 4.35
C ALA A 90 6.11 -6.22 4.61
N LYS A 91 5.01 -5.58 5.02
CA LYS A 91 3.72 -6.26 5.21
C LYS A 91 3.10 -6.64 3.86
N PHE A 92 3.19 -5.77 2.86
CA PHE A 92 2.71 -6.09 1.52
C PHE A 92 3.50 -7.24 0.87
N LEU A 93 4.83 -7.24 1.04
CA LEU A 93 5.67 -8.35 0.58
C LEU A 93 5.25 -9.68 1.21
N ALA A 94 5.04 -9.72 2.53
CA ALA A 94 4.58 -10.92 3.22
C ALA A 94 3.19 -11.39 2.73
N ILE A 95 2.29 -10.46 2.40
CA ILE A 95 0.99 -10.79 1.78
C ILE A 95 1.20 -11.44 0.42
N ARG A 96 2.07 -10.86 -0.42
CA ARG A 96 2.37 -11.41 -1.75
C ARG A 96 3.01 -12.80 -1.69
N GLU A 97 3.92 -13.02 -0.75
CA GLU A 97 4.51 -14.34 -0.50
C GLU A 97 3.45 -15.36 -0.05
N SER A 98 2.53 -14.95 0.82
CA SER A 98 1.42 -15.82 1.22
C SER A 98 0.46 -16.16 0.07
N ILE A 99 0.24 -15.23 -0.87
CA ILE A 99 -0.62 -15.44 -2.04
C ILE A 99 0.05 -16.36 -3.07
N ALA A 100 1.38 -16.32 -3.18
CA ALA A 100 2.14 -17.16 -4.11
C ALA A 100 2.22 -18.65 -3.71
N ASP A 101 1.68 -19.02 -2.56
CA ASP A 101 1.60 -20.40 -2.08
C ASP A 101 0.68 -21.22 -3.00
N PRO A 102 1.20 -22.23 -3.72
CA PRO A 102 0.43 -23.00 -4.70
C PRO A 102 -0.68 -23.84 -4.08
N GLU A 103 -0.68 -24.06 -2.77
CA GLU A 103 -1.76 -24.77 -2.07
C GLU A 103 -2.96 -23.85 -1.79
N LYS A 104 -2.82 -22.53 -1.95
CA LYS A 104 -3.89 -21.56 -1.75
C LYS A 104 -4.49 -21.14 -3.09
N ASN A 105 -5.82 -21.08 -3.13
CA ASN A 105 -6.55 -20.53 -4.27
C ASN A 105 -6.57 -18.99 -4.22
N GLN A 106 -5.41 -18.34 -4.30
CA GLN A 106 -5.24 -16.89 -4.26
C GLN A 106 -4.32 -16.42 -5.39
N GLU A 107 -4.56 -15.22 -5.91
CA GLU A 107 -3.74 -14.63 -6.98
C GLU A 107 -3.57 -13.13 -6.77
N ALA A 108 -2.46 -12.56 -7.25
CA ALA A 108 -2.23 -11.13 -7.29
C ALA A 108 -2.09 -10.71 -8.75
N ILE A 109 -3.11 -10.02 -9.26
CA ILE A 109 -3.22 -9.54 -10.65
C ILE A 109 -2.82 -8.07 -10.71
#